data_AF-A0A383ACY7-F1
#
_entry.id   AF-A0A383ACY7-F1
#
_cell.length_a   1.000
_cell.length_b   1.000
_cell.length_c   1.000
_cell.angle_alpha   90.00
_cell.angle_beta   90.00
_cell.angle_gamma   90.00
#
_symmetry.space_group_name_H-M   'P 1'
#
loop_
_entity.id
_entity.type
_entity.pdbx_description
1 polymer ?
#
loop_
_entity_poly.entity_id
_entity_poly.type
_entity_poly.pdbx_seq_one_letter_code
_entity_poly.pdbx_strand_id
1 'polypeptide(L)' 'VSIVEVGPRDGLQNEKQALSAEQKIELIQLLSKTGLNRIEAGSFVSPK' A
#
# COMPACT_ATOMS: atom_id res chain seq x y z
N VAL A 1 -4.76 14.49 15.70
CA VAL A 1 -4.24 14.33 14.31
C VAL A 1 -4.42 12.89 13.90
N SER A 2 -4.91 12.62 12.70
CA SER A 2 -5.05 11.26 12.13
C SER A 2 -4.09 11.08 10.97
N ILE A 3 -3.34 9.98 10.96
CA ILE A 3 -2.44 9.60 9.88
C ILE A 3 -3.07 8.43 9.12
N VAL A 4 -3.06 8.51 7.79
CA VAL A 4 -3.48 7.43 6.89
C VAL A 4 -2.33 7.15 5.94
N GLU A 5 -1.82 5.93 5.97
CA GLU A 5 -0.77 5.48 5.06
C GLU A 5 -1.38 5.06 3.73
N VAL A 6 -0.93 5.66 2.63
CA VAL A 6 -1.46 5.44 1.27
C VAL A 6 -0.41 4.91 0.30
N GLY A 7 0.84 4.72 0.75
CA GLY A 7 1.95 4.19 -0.03
C GLY A 7 1.63 2.87 -0.75
N PRO A 8 1.01 1.86 -0.10
CA PRO A 8 0.63 0.61 -0.77
C PRO A 8 -0.37 0.78 -1.91
N ARG A 9 -1.12 1.89 -1.95
CA ARG A 9 -2.07 2.23 -3.02
C ARG A 9 -1.52 3.32 -3.93
N ASP A 10 -1.51 4.58 -3.48
CA ASP A 10 -1.21 5.74 -4.32
C ASP A 10 0.28 5.83 -4.63
N GLY A 11 1.13 5.45 -3.68
CA GLY A 11 2.57 5.36 -3.91
C GLY A 11 2.88 4.37 -5.04
N LEU A 12 2.45 3.12 -4.87
CA LEU A 12 2.72 2.06 -5.85
C LEU A 12 2.04 2.26 -7.21
N GLN A 13 0.96 3.04 -7.30
CA GLN A 13 0.35 3.40 -8.59
C GLN A 13 1.22 4.35 -9.41
N ASN A 14 2.06 5.16 -8.76
CA ASN A 14 2.95 6.11 -9.43
C ASN A 14 4.36 5.56 -9.69
N GLU A 15 4.69 4.39 -9.15
CA GLU A 15 5.98 3.74 -9.37
C GLU A 15 6.07 3.11 -10.76
N LYS A 16 7.21 3.30 -11.42
CA LYS A 16 7.46 2.76 -12.76
C LYS A 16 7.54 1.23 -12.76
N GLN A 17 8.00 0.65 -11.66
CA GLN A 17 8.15 -0.78 -11.50
C GLN A 17 6.95 -1.35 -10.75
N ALA A 18 6.26 -2.30 -11.39
CA ALA A 18 5.22 -3.07 -10.71
C ALA A 18 5.87 -4.05 -9.72
N LEU A 19 5.44 -3.98 -8.45
CA LEU A 19 5.78 -4.97 -7.44
C LEU A 19 4.93 -6.22 -7.61
N SER A 20 5.51 -7.39 -7.28
CA SER A 20 4.76 -8.64 -7.19
C SER A 20 3.72 -8.59 -6.07
N ALA A 21 2.76 -9.51 -6.08
CA ALA A 21 1.75 -9.58 -5.03
C ALA A 21 2.39 -9.83 -3.64
N GLU A 22 3.40 -10.69 -3.60
CA GLU A 22 4.14 -11.05 -2.39
C GLU A 22 4.85 -9.82 -1.79
N GLN A 23 5.49 -9.00 -2.64
CA GLN A 23 6.16 -7.77 -2.21
C GLN A 23 5.17 -6.73 -1.66
N LYS A 24 3.97 -6.62 -2.26
CA LYS A 24 2.91 -5.74 -1.75
C LYS A 24 2.39 -6.21 -0.39
N ILE A 25 2.20 -7.52 -0.24
CA ILE A 25 1.78 -8.12 1.04
C ILE A 25 2.83 -7.87 2.12
N GLU A 26 4.10 -8.09 1.81
CA GLU A 26 5.21 -7.84 2.75
C GLU A 26 5.25 -6.37 3.19
N LEU A 27 5.12 -5.43 2.25
CA LEU A 27 5.06 -4.00 2.55
C LEU A 27 3.94 -3.69 3.55
N ILE A 28 2.72 -4.18 3.31
CA ILE A 28 1.57 -3.93 4.20
C ILE A 28 1.80 -4.57 5.58
N GLN A 29 2.38 -5.78 5.63
CA GLN A 29 2.72 -6.44 6.90
C GLN A 29 3.80 -5.71 7.70
N LEU A 30 4.75 -5.07 7.04
CA LEU A 30 5.75 -4.23 7.69
C LEU A 30 5.09 -2.96 8.24
N LEU A 31 4.26 -2.30 7.44
CA LEU A 31 3.53 -1.10 7.84
C LEU A 31 2.59 -1.37 9.03
N SER A 32 1.93 -2.54 9.08
CA SER A 32 1.05 -2.88 10.20
C SER A 32 1.77 -3.02 11.54
N LYS A 33 3.11 -3.18 11.53
CA LYS A 33 3.93 -3.28 12.75
C LYS A 33 4.41 -1.92 13.27
N THR A 34 4.13 -0.83 12.56
CA THR A 34 4.65 0.51 12.90
C THR A 34 3.77 1.30 13.88
N GLY A 35 2.60 0.76 14.26
CA GLY A 35 1.62 1.47 15.08
C GLY A 35 0.68 2.39 14.27
N LEU A 36 0.71 2.31 12.94
CA LEU A 36 -0.28 2.96 12.08
C LEU A 36 -1.68 2.40 12.33
N ASN A 37 -2.64 3.30 12.56
CA ASN A 37 -4.02 2.92 12.81
C ASN A 37 -4.82 2.66 11.53
N ARG A 38 -4.34 3.16 10.37
CA ARG A 38 -5.06 3.06 9.10
C ARG A 38 -4.09 3.03 7.92
N ILE A 39 -4.20 1.99 7.10
CA ILE A 39 -3.39 1.74 5.91
C ILE A 39 -4.34 1.46 4.74
N GLU A 40 -4.18 2.16 3.63
CA GLU A 40 -4.87 1.88 2.37
C GLU A 40 -4.06 0.86 1.57
N ALA A 41 -4.47 -0.40 1.63
CA ALA A 41 -3.74 -1.53 1.05
C ALA A 41 -3.73 -1.57 -0.49
N GLY A 42 -4.68 -0.88 -1.14
CA GLY A 42 -4.85 -0.92 -2.58
C GLY A 42 -6.24 -0.45 -3.00
N SER A 43 -6.54 -0.60 -4.29
CA SER A 43 -7.84 -0.25 -4.86
C SER A 43 -8.30 -1.30 -5.87
N PHE A 44 -9.60 -1.61 -5.86
CA PHE A 44 -10.23 -2.52 -6.80
C PHE A 44 -10.85 -1.73 -7.95
N VAL A 45 -9.99 -1.21 -8.83
CA VAL A 45 -10.39 -0.51 -10.06
C VAL A 45 -10.25 -1.42 -11.27
N SER A 46 -10.87 -1.03 -12.38
CA SER A 46 -10.61 -1.67 -13.68
C SER A 46 -9.11 -1.64 -13.97
N PRO A 47 -8.49 -2.76 -14.39
CA PRO A 47 -7.05 -2.85 -14.66
C PRO A 47 -6.61 -2.15 -15.97
N LYS A 48 -7.47 -1.31 -16.56
CA LYS A 48 -7.27 -0.63 -17.84
C LYS A 48 -6.99 0.85 -17.62
#